data_AF-A0A558EWM2-F1
#
_entry.id   AF-A0A558EWM2-F1
#
_cell.length_a   1.000
_cell.length_b   1.000
_cell.length_c   1.000
_cell.angle_alpha   90.00
_cell.angle_beta   90.00
_cell.angle_gamma   90.00
#
_symmetry.space_group_name_H-M   'P 1'
#
loop_
_entity.id
_entity.type
_entity.pdbx_description
1 polymer ?
#
loop_
_entity_poly.entity_id
_entity_poly.type
_entity_poly.pdbx_seq_one_letter_code
_entity_poly.pdbx_strand_id
1 'polypeptide(L)'
;MELKDLKVQVHSHQQFLDAWDALVKLGHIDKGKPETCPYLYAHSTGRITHDFFDPEDVDTSSENSAAGFFRAHKHEEISFEDLVKLSQSPVNENTVNSESIHFDPNGVMVTHNIWLETPTGTTELVPGHFYDIFAGSENYPIKFQLGPVKEHGVNGTTNEALLAVLIHRTKILNDNFPCDENKCAITYMENALALFNKRTADRQRRGVEGFNKQ
;
A
#
# COMPACT_ATOMS: atom_id res chain seq x y z
N MET A 1 -3.99 2.54 10.29
CA MET A 1 -4.09 3.43 11.46
C MET A 1 -5.57 3.75 11.68
N GLU A 2 -6.10 3.64 12.90
CA GLU A 2 -7.49 4.09 13.16
C GLU A 2 -7.52 5.62 13.09
N LEU A 3 -8.43 6.17 12.28
CA LEU A 3 -8.61 7.60 12.11
C LEU A 3 -9.33 8.18 13.33
N LYS A 4 -8.90 9.34 13.80
CA LYS A 4 -9.45 10.01 14.98
C LYS A 4 -10.29 11.23 14.60
N ASP A 5 -11.24 11.58 15.47
CA ASP A 5 -11.94 12.85 15.41
C ASP A 5 -11.02 13.91 16.06
N LEU A 6 -10.44 14.82 15.26
CA LEU A 6 -9.47 15.82 15.71
C LEU A 6 -9.91 17.24 15.35
N LYS A 7 -9.60 18.20 16.21
CA LYS A 7 -9.73 19.65 15.93
C LYS A 7 -8.38 20.32 16.00
N VAL A 8 -8.06 21.16 15.02
CA VAL A 8 -6.87 22.00 15.03
C VAL A 8 -7.22 23.45 14.73
N GLN A 9 -6.71 24.35 15.57
CA GLN A 9 -6.72 25.78 15.32
C GLN A 9 -5.40 26.20 14.66
N VAL A 10 -5.49 27.02 13.62
CA VAL A 10 -4.34 27.57 12.89
C VAL A 10 -4.41 29.09 12.84
N HIS A 11 -3.24 29.74 12.85
CA HIS A 11 -3.11 31.19 13.00
C HIS A 11 -2.50 31.89 11.78
N SER A 12 -2.14 31.14 10.73
CA SER A 12 -1.65 31.71 9.48
C SER A 12 -2.07 30.86 8.27
N HIS A 13 -2.06 31.46 7.08
CA HIS A 13 -2.31 30.74 5.84
C HIS A 13 -1.33 29.59 5.61
N GLN A 14 -0.05 29.78 5.97
CA GLN A 14 0.95 28.71 5.86
C GLN A 14 0.62 27.55 6.81
N GLN A 15 0.26 27.84 8.06
CA GLN A 15 -0.17 26.80 9.00
C GLN A 15 -1.43 26.07 8.51
N PHE A 16 -2.37 26.77 7.86
CA PHE A 16 -3.52 26.12 7.23
C PHE A 16 -3.10 25.13 6.13
N LEU A 17 -2.19 25.52 5.24
CA LEU A 17 -1.68 24.63 4.19
C LEU A 17 -1.00 23.39 4.81
N ASP A 18 -0.10 23.62 5.76
CA ASP A 18 0.67 22.56 6.41
C ASP A 18 -0.22 21.62 7.23
N ALA A 19 -1.20 22.15 7.97
CA ALA A 19 -2.17 21.37 8.73
C ALA A 19 -3.07 20.55 7.81
N TRP A 20 -3.49 21.12 6.68
CA TRP A 20 -4.29 20.39 5.69
C TRP A 20 -3.49 19.22 5.10
N ASP A 21 -2.25 19.45 4.69
CA ASP A 21 -1.37 18.41 4.14
C ASP A 21 -1.07 17.33 5.20
N ALA A 22 -0.90 17.72 6.46
CA ALA A 22 -0.75 16.79 7.58
C ALA A 22 -1.97 15.88 7.73
N LEU A 23 -3.19 16.41 7.67
CA LEU A 23 -4.42 15.63 7.76
C LEU A 23 -4.60 14.68 6.56
N VAL A 24 -4.24 15.12 5.36
CA VAL A 24 -4.25 14.26 4.16
C VAL A 24 -3.26 13.10 4.32
N LYS A 25 -2.03 13.38 4.80
CA LYS A 25 -1.03 12.33 5.09
C LYS A 25 -1.50 11.32 6.12
N LEU A 26 -2.30 11.75 7.09
CA LEU A 26 -2.89 10.87 8.10
C LEU A 26 -4.06 10.01 7.56
N GLY A 27 -4.44 10.16 6.29
CA GLY A 27 -5.43 9.33 5.61
C GLY A 27 -6.83 9.95 5.51
N HIS A 28 -7.00 11.24 5.82
CA HIS A 28 -8.26 11.94 5.64
C HIS A 28 -8.44 12.44 4.18
N ILE A 29 -9.66 12.32 3.66
CA ILE A 29 -10.06 12.56 2.28
C ILE A 29 -10.69 13.94 2.12
N ASP A 30 -10.26 14.65 1.08
CA ASP A 30 -10.75 15.96 0.67
C ASP A 30 -12.11 15.88 -0.05
N LYS A 31 -13.08 16.69 0.38
CA LYS A 31 -14.34 16.92 -0.34
C LYS A 31 -14.61 18.41 -0.64
N GLY A 32 -13.62 19.29 -0.44
CA GLY A 32 -13.72 20.72 -0.70
C GLY A 32 -12.80 21.56 0.19
N LYS A 33 -11.49 21.57 -0.09
CA LYS A 33 -10.51 22.45 0.54
C LYS A 33 -10.85 23.94 0.35
N PRO A 34 -11.01 24.73 1.42
CA PRO A 34 -11.18 26.17 1.31
C PRO A 34 -9.86 26.87 0.97
N GLU A 35 -9.90 28.14 0.58
CA GLU A 35 -8.67 28.92 0.35
C GLU A 35 -7.88 29.14 1.66
N THR A 36 -8.58 29.35 2.77
CA THR A 36 -7.99 29.45 4.11
C THR A 36 -9.07 29.32 5.18
N CYS A 37 -8.71 28.81 6.36
CA CYS A 37 -9.63 28.72 7.49
C CYS A 37 -8.87 28.61 8.82
N PRO A 38 -9.32 29.24 9.91
CA PRO A 38 -8.68 29.15 11.22
C PRO A 38 -8.96 27.85 11.98
N TYR A 39 -10.04 27.13 11.66
CA TYR A 39 -10.37 25.86 12.33
C TYR A 39 -10.57 24.73 11.32
N LEU A 40 -9.89 23.62 11.55
CA LEU A 40 -10.03 22.38 10.78
C LEU A 40 -10.46 21.24 11.69
N TYR A 41 -11.31 20.38 11.16
CA TYR A 41 -11.86 19.22 11.84
C TYR A 41 -11.64 17.98 11.01
N ALA A 42 -10.91 17.02 11.56
CA ALA A 42 -10.72 15.69 10.99
C ALA A 42 -11.73 14.74 11.62
N HIS A 43 -12.36 13.89 10.83
CA HIS A 43 -13.34 12.93 11.33
C HIS A 43 -12.78 11.51 11.23
N SER A 44 -13.11 10.65 12.19
CA SER A 44 -12.78 9.21 12.22
C SER A 44 -13.31 8.45 10.99
N THR A 45 -14.33 9.01 10.32
CA THR A 45 -14.83 8.55 9.02
C THR A 45 -13.92 8.87 7.83
N GLY A 46 -12.81 9.59 8.06
CA GLY A 46 -11.86 10.04 7.05
C GLY A 46 -12.24 11.34 6.36
N ARG A 47 -13.16 12.15 6.89
CA ARG A 47 -13.51 13.45 6.28
C ARG A 47 -12.71 14.60 6.92
N ILE A 48 -12.37 15.62 6.13
CA ILE A 48 -11.93 16.93 6.64
C ILE A 48 -13.07 17.95 6.47
N THR A 49 -13.36 18.72 7.50
CA THR A 49 -14.26 19.90 7.46
C THR A 49 -13.56 21.12 8.06
N HIS A 50 -14.13 22.31 7.88
CA HIS A 50 -13.53 23.57 8.30
C HIS A 50 -14.62 24.56 8.74
N ASP A 51 -14.26 25.51 9.60
CA ASP A 51 -15.13 26.59 10.03
C ASP A 51 -14.34 27.87 10.33
N PHE A 52 -14.96 29.04 10.10
CA PHE A 52 -14.35 30.35 10.33
C PHE A 52 -14.49 30.83 11.78
N PHE A 53 -15.42 30.23 12.50
CA PHE A 53 -15.59 30.42 13.93
C PHE A 53 -15.25 29.12 14.64
N ASP A 54 -15.02 29.20 15.95
CA ASP A 54 -15.01 28.01 16.78
C ASP A 54 -16.45 27.74 17.25
N PRO A 55 -17.25 26.92 16.54
CA PRO A 55 -18.59 26.57 16.98
C PRO A 55 -18.59 25.77 18.29
N GLU A 56 -17.44 25.25 18.74
CA GLU A 56 -17.35 24.42 19.94
C GLU A 56 -17.07 25.24 21.21
N ASP A 57 -16.54 26.46 21.09
CA ASP A 57 -16.14 27.33 22.23
C ASP A 57 -17.08 28.54 22.45
N VAL A 58 -18.32 28.45 21.95
CA VAL A 58 -19.31 29.54 22.06
C VAL A 58 -19.85 29.68 23.49
N ASP A 59 -19.97 30.92 23.98
CA ASP A 59 -20.61 31.24 25.27
C ASP A 59 -22.01 30.61 25.38
N THR A 60 -22.13 29.69 26.33
CA THR A 60 -23.30 28.82 26.55
C THR A 60 -24.36 29.44 27.46
N SER A 61 -24.16 30.69 27.91
CA SER A 61 -25.03 31.35 28.89
C SER A 61 -26.40 31.82 28.35
N SER A 62 -26.64 31.71 27.03
CA SER A 62 -27.88 32.16 26.37
C SER A 62 -28.71 30.99 25.84
N GLU A 63 -29.97 30.89 26.26
CA GLU A 63 -30.93 29.84 25.85
C GLU A 63 -31.33 29.91 24.35
N ASN A 64 -31.03 31.03 23.66
CA ASN A 64 -31.27 31.20 22.22
C ASN A 64 -29.99 31.07 21.38
N SER A 65 -28.90 30.58 21.97
CA SER A 65 -27.66 30.32 21.24
C SER A 65 -27.76 29.04 20.39
N ALA A 66 -26.91 28.93 19.38
CA ALA A 66 -26.75 27.71 18.56
C ALA A 66 -26.40 26.46 19.40
N ALA A 67 -26.10 26.62 20.70
CA ALA A 67 -25.74 25.59 21.67
C ALA A 67 -26.81 24.50 21.89
N GLY A 68 -28.05 24.68 21.42
CA GLY A 68 -29.06 23.62 21.41
C GLY A 68 -28.78 22.49 20.41
N PHE A 69 -28.08 22.78 19.30
CA PHE A 69 -27.88 21.84 18.19
C PHE A 69 -26.61 20.97 18.31
N PHE A 70 -25.64 21.35 19.16
CA PHE A 70 -24.27 20.81 19.13
C PHE A 70 -23.82 20.06 20.40
N ARG A 71 -24.72 19.56 21.25
CA ARG A 71 -24.39 18.92 22.55
C ARG A 71 -23.66 17.56 22.50
N ALA A 72 -22.97 17.21 21.42
CA ALA A 72 -22.18 15.99 21.32
C ALA A 72 -20.77 16.30 20.78
N HIS A 73 -19.92 16.79 21.68
CA HIS A 73 -18.49 17.00 21.47
C HIS A 73 -17.80 15.67 21.14
N LYS A 74 -17.22 15.54 19.93
CA LYS A 74 -16.54 14.32 19.49
C LYS A 74 -15.05 14.51 19.18
N HIS A 75 -14.61 15.73 18.88
CA HIS A 75 -13.26 16.00 18.39
C HIS A 75 -12.28 16.31 19.51
N GLU A 76 -11.15 15.61 19.53
CA GLU A 76 -10.03 15.87 20.43
C GLU A 76 -9.20 17.04 19.88
N GLU A 77 -8.94 18.06 20.69
CA GLU A 77 -8.13 19.20 20.28
C GLU A 77 -6.64 18.82 20.21
N ILE A 78 -6.00 19.16 19.10
CA ILE A 78 -4.57 18.94 18.86
C ILE A 78 -3.90 20.25 18.45
N SER A 79 -2.73 20.54 19.03
CA SER A 79 -1.93 21.70 18.63
C SER A 79 -1.44 21.55 17.20
N PHE A 80 -1.21 22.67 16.50
CA PHE A 80 -0.62 22.64 15.16
C PHE A 80 0.73 21.89 15.15
N GLU A 81 1.60 22.15 16.14
CA GLU A 81 2.89 21.48 16.24
C GLU A 81 2.75 19.98 16.44
N ASP A 82 1.80 19.53 17.26
CA ASP A 82 1.60 18.11 17.52
C ASP A 82 0.89 17.41 16.37
N LEU A 83 0.02 18.09 15.62
CA LEU A 83 -0.56 17.57 14.37
C LEU A 83 0.52 17.37 13.30
N VAL A 84 1.40 18.36 13.14
CA VAL A 84 2.53 18.27 12.22
C VAL A 84 3.46 17.13 12.66
N LYS A 85 3.82 17.05 13.94
CA LYS A 85 4.58 15.91 14.48
C LYS A 85 3.85 14.59 14.32
N LEU A 86 2.53 14.53 14.38
CA LEU A 86 1.77 13.29 14.17
C LEU A 86 1.86 12.85 12.71
N SER A 87 1.81 13.79 11.77
CA SER A 87 1.99 13.52 10.33
C SER A 87 3.44 13.28 9.90
N GLN A 88 4.40 13.78 10.69
CA GLN A 88 5.85 13.65 10.47
C GLN A 88 6.49 12.59 11.36
N SER A 89 5.76 12.07 12.35
CA SER A 89 6.17 10.92 13.14
C SER A 89 6.59 9.89 12.12
N PRO A 90 7.79 9.31 12.23
CA PRO A 90 8.21 8.29 11.30
C PRO A 90 7.08 7.30 11.33
N VAL A 91 6.36 7.22 10.19
CA VAL A 91 5.40 6.17 10.05
C VAL A 91 6.24 4.95 10.34
N ASN A 92 5.85 4.14 11.34
CA ASN A 92 6.45 2.83 11.57
C ASN A 92 6.07 1.93 10.37
N GLU A 93 6.21 2.45 9.16
CA GLU A 93 6.07 1.80 7.90
C GLU A 93 7.48 1.47 7.49
N ASN A 94 7.68 0.19 7.23
CA ASN A 94 8.91 -0.23 6.63
C ASN A 94 8.93 0.35 5.21
N THR A 95 9.96 1.14 4.88
CA THR A 95 10.11 1.67 3.53
C THR A 95 10.83 0.63 2.69
N VAL A 96 10.24 0.27 1.56
CA VAL A 96 10.88 -0.62 0.59
C VAL A 96 11.54 0.22 -0.49
N ASN A 97 12.85 0.07 -0.64
CA ASN A 97 13.55 0.60 -1.81
C ASN A 97 13.55 -0.46 -2.91
N SER A 98 13.13 -0.07 -4.12
CA SER A 98 12.92 -0.99 -5.23
C SER A 98 13.28 -0.37 -6.58
N GLU A 99 13.71 -1.20 -7.53
CA GLU A 99 13.90 -0.81 -8.93
C GLU A 99 12.68 -1.19 -9.78
N SER A 100 12.26 -0.32 -10.71
CA SER A 100 11.20 -0.67 -11.66
C SER A 100 11.75 -1.60 -12.74
N ILE A 101 11.07 -2.73 -12.94
CA ILE A 101 11.44 -3.74 -13.96
C ILE A 101 10.42 -3.84 -15.08
N HIS A 102 9.21 -3.30 -14.88
CA HIS A 102 8.16 -3.27 -15.89
C HIS A 102 7.18 -2.12 -15.63
N PHE A 103 6.72 -1.50 -16.71
CA PHE A 103 5.62 -0.54 -16.71
C PHE A 103 4.84 -0.71 -18.01
N ASP A 104 3.51 -0.83 -17.91
CA ASP A 104 2.63 -0.96 -19.07
C ASP A 104 1.73 0.27 -19.29
N PRO A 105 1.15 0.43 -20.50
CA PRO A 105 0.22 1.53 -20.78
C PRO A 105 -1.08 1.50 -19.97
N ASN A 106 -1.38 0.41 -19.27
CA ASN A 106 -2.55 0.28 -18.41
C ASN A 106 -2.30 0.82 -17.00
N GLY A 107 -1.09 1.34 -16.74
CA GLY A 107 -0.69 1.86 -15.44
C GLY A 107 -0.30 0.78 -14.44
N VAL A 108 0.02 -0.44 -14.91
CA VAL A 108 0.58 -1.50 -14.08
C VAL A 108 2.09 -1.36 -14.04
N MET A 109 2.67 -1.32 -12.84
CA MET A 109 4.10 -1.27 -12.61
C MET A 109 4.54 -2.49 -11.81
N VAL A 110 5.70 -3.05 -12.14
CA VAL A 110 6.35 -4.10 -11.36
C VAL A 110 7.70 -3.59 -10.89
N THR A 111 7.99 -3.77 -9.60
CA THR A 111 9.28 -3.42 -9.02
C THR A 111 9.97 -4.65 -8.43
N HIS A 112 11.30 -4.64 -8.42
CA HIS A 112 12.14 -5.57 -7.68
C HIS A 112 12.65 -4.90 -6.41
N ASN A 113 12.38 -5.51 -5.25
CA ASN A 113 12.68 -4.93 -3.95
C ASN A 113 14.12 -5.25 -3.53
N ILE A 114 14.88 -4.21 -3.19
CA ILE A 114 16.32 -4.29 -2.93
C ILE A 114 16.62 -4.12 -1.44
N TRP A 115 16.03 -3.12 -0.79
CA TRP A 115 16.26 -2.84 0.63
C TRP A 115 14.96 -2.66 1.39
N LEU A 116 14.93 -3.13 2.63
CA LEU A 116 13.88 -2.85 3.60
C LEU A 116 14.44 -1.97 4.70
N GLU A 117 13.98 -0.74 4.76
CA GLU A 117 14.29 0.19 5.85
C GLU A 117 13.23 0.03 6.93
N THR A 118 13.67 -0.35 8.13
CA THR A 118 12.83 -0.45 9.32
C THR A 118 13.28 0.61 10.34
N PRO A 119 12.45 0.96 11.34
CA PRO A 119 12.89 1.83 12.44
C PRO A 119 14.14 1.32 13.16
N THR A 120 14.40 0.00 13.09
CA THR A 120 15.54 -0.66 13.73
C THR A 120 16.78 -0.78 12.83
N GLY A 121 16.69 -0.39 11.55
CA GLY A 121 17.80 -0.43 10.60
C GLY A 121 17.41 -0.89 9.20
N THR A 122 18.39 -0.89 8.30
CA THR A 122 18.23 -1.26 6.88
C THR A 122 18.69 -2.70 6.64
N THR A 123 17.87 -3.49 5.96
CA THR A 123 18.16 -4.88 5.58
C THR A 123 18.16 -5.04 4.07
N GLU A 124 19.22 -5.63 3.51
CA GLU A 124 19.26 -6.03 2.10
C GLU A 124 18.32 -7.22 1.88
N LEU A 125 17.48 -7.12 0.86
CA LEU A 125 16.63 -8.22 0.43
C LEU A 125 17.39 -9.08 -0.56
N VAL A 126 17.14 -10.39 -0.52
CA VAL A 126 17.81 -11.32 -1.44
C VAL A 126 17.32 -11.04 -2.87
N PRO A 127 18.21 -10.70 -3.81
CA PRO A 127 17.82 -10.41 -5.18
C PRO A 127 17.04 -11.57 -5.80
N GLY A 128 16.01 -11.26 -6.57
CA GLY A 128 15.16 -12.26 -7.21
C GLY A 128 14.07 -12.89 -6.34
N HIS A 129 13.89 -12.46 -5.08
CA HIS A 129 12.91 -13.08 -4.17
C HIS A 129 11.71 -12.21 -3.81
N PHE A 130 11.81 -10.88 -3.97
CA PHE A 130 10.79 -9.95 -3.51
C PHE A 130 10.47 -8.94 -4.62
N TYR A 131 9.19 -8.83 -4.93
CA TYR A 131 8.65 -7.95 -5.97
C TYR A 131 7.31 -7.39 -5.53
N ASP A 132 6.96 -6.21 -6.02
CA ASP A 132 5.63 -5.62 -5.85
C ASP A 132 5.03 -5.28 -7.21
N ILE A 133 3.73 -5.57 -7.37
CA ILE A 133 2.94 -5.16 -8.53
C ILE A 133 1.99 -4.06 -8.08
N PHE A 134 2.14 -2.88 -8.66
CA PHE A 134 1.27 -1.73 -8.42
C PHE A 134 0.24 -1.63 -9.56
N ALA A 135 -1.04 -1.60 -9.22
CA ALA A 135 -2.13 -1.39 -10.17
C ALA A 135 -3.11 -0.36 -9.59
N GLY A 136 -2.95 0.90 -10.00
CA GLY A 136 -3.66 2.03 -9.39
C GLY A 136 -3.25 2.21 -7.93
N SER A 137 -4.21 2.17 -7.01
CA SER A 137 -3.97 2.24 -5.56
C SER A 137 -3.65 0.89 -4.91
N GLU A 138 -3.77 -0.20 -5.66
CA GLU A 138 -3.57 -1.56 -5.15
C GLU A 138 -2.11 -2.00 -5.26
N ASN A 139 -1.64 -2.74 -4.27
CA ASN A 139 -0.33 -3.38 -4.25
C ASN A 139 -0.47 -4.90 -4.06
N TYR A 140 0.15 -5.68 -4.96
CA TYR A 140 0.21 -7.14 -4.91
C TYR A 140 1.66 -7.61 -4.72
N PRO A 141 2.07 -7.92 -3.48
CA PRO A 141 3.42 -8.41 -3.21
C PRO A 141 3.60 -9.85 -3.71
N ILE A 142 4.74 -10.12 -4.34
CA ILE A 142 5.18 -11.45 -4.75
C ILE A 142 6.48 -11.80 -4.02
N LYS A 143 6.40 -12.85 -3.20
CA LYS A 143 7.54 -13.45 -2.52
C LYS A 143 7.85 -14.83 -3.09
N PHE A 144 9.01 -15.00 -3.71
CA PHE A 144 9.49 -16.31 -4.15
C PHE A 144 10.11 -17.10 -3.00
N GLN A 145 10.02 -18.42 -3.12
CA GLN A 145 10.63 -19.39 -2.21
C GLN A 145 12.10 -19.04 -1.96
N LEU A 146 12.45 -18.81 -0.69
CA LEU A 146 13.80 -18.47 -0.27
C LEU A 146 14.48 -19.72 0.30
N GLY A 147 15.54 -20.16 -0.38
CA GLY A 147 16.28 -21.36 -0.03
C GLY A 147 15.55 -22.67 -0.37
N PRO A 148 16.25 -23.82 -0.26
CA PRO A 148 15.70 -25.11 -0.65
C PRO A 148 14.52 -25.57 0.24
N VAL A 149 13.46 -26.11 -0.37
CA VAL A 149 12.21 -26.49 0.33
C VAL A 149 12.43 -27.55 1.42
N LYS A 150 13.37 -28.49 1.24
CA LYS A 150 13.62 -29.53 2.27
C LYS A 150 14.30 -28.97 3.53
N GLU A 151 15.04 -27.88 3.41
CA GLU A 151 15.74 -27.24 4.53
C GLU A 151 14.85 -26.19 5.22
N HIS A 152 14.10 -25.41 4.44
CA HIS A 152 13.36 -24.25 4.95
C HIS A 152 11.83 -24.40 4.94
N GLY A 153 11.31 -25.52 4.44
CA GLY A 153 9.88 -25.68 4.16
C GLY A 153 9.43 -24.78 3.00
N VAL A 154 8.11 -24.73 2.78
CA VAL A 154 7.50 -23.83 1.80
C VAL A 154 7.33 -22.45 2.44
N ASN A 155 8.00 -21.43 1.91
CA ASN A 155 8.03 -20.07 2.48
C ASN A 155 7.80 -18.95 1.45
N GLY A 156 7.50 -19.31 0.20
CA GLY A 156 7.18 -18.41 -0.89
C GLY A 156 6.62 -19.15 -2.11
N THR A 157 6.27 -18.40 -3.16
CA THR A 157 5.80 -18.93 -4.43
C THR A 157 6.93 -19.54 -5.25
N THR A 158 6.57 -20.28 -6.29
CA THR A 158 7.51 -20.87 -7.25
C THR A 158 7.25 -20.32 -8.65
N ASN A 159 8.25 -20.40 -9.52
CA ASN A 159 8.10 -20.03 -10.93
C ASN A 159 6.99 -20.85 -11.58
N GLU A 160 6.93 -22.14 -11.24
CA GLU A 160 5.94 -23.10 -11.70
C GLU A 160 4.52 -22.69 -11.29
N ALA A 161 4.33 -22.23 -10.05
CA ALA A 161 3.03 -21.77 -9.56
C ALA A 161 2.54 -20.51 -10.30
N LEU A 162 3.39 -19.51 -10.49
CA LEU A 162 3.02 -18.30 -11.23
C LEU A 162 2.76 -18.59 -12.72
N LEU A 163 3.58 -19.45 -13.35
CA LEU A 163 3.32 -19.89 -14.72
C LEU A 163 2.01 -20.64 -14.84
N ALA A 164 1.65 -21.50 -13.88
CA ALA A 164 0.36 -22.20 -13.91
C ALA A 164 -0.82 -21.22 -13.86
N VAL A 165 -0.74 -20.17 -13.04
CA VAL A 165 -1.74 -19.09 -13.01
C VAL A 165 -1.84 -18.38 -14.36
N LEU A 166 -0.71 -18.00 -14.95
CA LEU A 166 -0.67 -17.32 -16.25
C LEU A 166 -1.23 -18.20 -17.38
N ILE A 167 -0.82 -19.47 -17.46
CA ILE A 167 -1.34 -20.44 -18.44
C ILE A 167 -2.86 -20.57 -18.30
N HIS A 168 -3.36 -20.77 -17.08
CA HIS A 168 -4.80 -20.91 -16.84
C HIS A 168 -5.57 -19.65 -17.24
N ARG A 169 -5.07 -18.46 -16.85
CA ARG A 169 -5.70 -17.18 -17.20
C ARG A 169 -5.73 -16.96 -18.71
N THR A 170 -4.64 -17.25 -19.42
CA THR A 170 -4.53 -17.06 -20.87
C THR A 170 -5.38 -18.07 -21.64
N LYS A 171 -5.53 -19.31 -21.15
CA LYS A 171 -6.50 -20.27 -21.72
C LYS A 171 -7.92 -19.73 -21.67
N ILE A 172 -8.37 -19.22 -20.52
CA ILE A 172 -9.69 -18.58 -20.39
C ILE A 172 -9.83 -17.38 -21.34
N LEU A 173 -8.79 -16.55 -21.48
CA LEU A 173 -8.80 -15.45 -22.45
C LEU A 173 -8.98 -15.95 -23.87
N ASN A 174 -8.23 -16.98 -24.26
CA ASN A 174 -8.27 -17.54 -25.59
C ASN A 174 -9.61 -18.23 -25.88
N ASP A 175 -10.25 -18.85 -24.90
CA ASP A 175 -11.55 -19.48 -25.08
C ASP A 175 -12.64 -18.43 -25.32
N ASN A 176 -12.56 -17.28 -24.65
CA ASN A 176 -13.50 -16.17 -24.82
C ASN A 176 -13.21 -15.33 -26.08
N PHE A 177 -11.93 -15.10 -26.37
CA PHE A 177 -11.43 -14.26 -27.47
C PHE A 177 -10.25 -14.97 -28.16
N PRO A 178 -10.54 -15.92 -29.05
CA PRO A 178 -9.49 -16.71 -29.69
C PRO A 178 -8.62 -15.85 -30.61
N CYS A 179 -7.29 -15.94 -30.43
CA CYS A 179 -6.32 -15.40 -31.37
C CYS A 179 -5.06 -16.28 -31.43
N ASP A 180 -4.26 -16.12 -32.48
CA ASP A 180 -3.08 -16.97 -32.69
C ASP A 180 -1.94 -16.59 -31.72
N GLU A 181 -1.84 -15.32 -31.33
CA GLU A 181 -0.90 -14.85 -30.32
C GLU A 181 -1.15 -15.52 -28.97
N ASN A 182 -2.43 -15.64 -28.57
CA ASN A 182 -2.80 -16.31 -27.32
C ASN A 182 -2.43 -17.80 -27.35
N LYS A 183 -2.70 -18.51 -28.44
CA LYS A 183 -2.31 -19.93 -28.61
C LYS A 183 -0.80 -20.11 -28.54
N CYS A 184 -0.04 -19.24 -29.22
CA CYS A 184 1.42 -19.25 -29.19
C CYS A 184 1.95 -18.97 -27.78
N ALA A 185 1.42 -17.96 -27.09
CA ALA A 185 1.80 -17.62 -25.72
C ALA A 185 1.54 -18.78 -24.75
N ILE A 186 0.38 -19.43 -24.83
CA ILE A 186 0.05 -20.63 -24.04
C ILE A 186 1.10 -21.72 -24.29
N THR A 187 1.41 -22.01 -25.56
CA THR A 187 2.39 -23.05 -25.93
C THR A 187 3.78 -22.76 -25.34
N TYR A 188 4.25 -21.51 -25.41
CA TYR A 188 5.55 -21.13 -24.85
C TYR A 188 5.58 -21.22 -23.32
N MET A 189 4.52 -20.78 -22.64
CA MET A 189 4.44 -20.88 -21.19
C MET A 189 4.37 -22.35 -20.72
N GLU A 190 3.62 -23.21 -21.42
CA GLU A 190 3.57 -24.65 -21.12
C GLU A 190 4.93 -25.34 -21.32
N ASN A 191 5.66 -24.97 -22.37
CA ASN A 191 7.03 -25.44 -22.58
C ASN A 191 7.98 -24.98 -21.47
N ALA A 192 7.89 -23.71 -21.05
CA ALA A 192 8.67 -23.20 -19.92
C ALA A 192 8.37 -23.94 -18.62
N LEU A 193 7.08 -24.20 -18.34
CA LEU A 193 6.65 -24.98 -17.18
C LEU A 193 7.19 -26.42 -17.23
N ALA A 194 7.15 -27.07 -18.40
CA ALA A 194 7.71 -28.41 -18.58
C ALA A 194 9.23 -28.46 -18.32
N LEU A 195 9.97 -27.43 -18.75
CA LEU A 195 11.41 -27.32 -18.50
C LEU A 195 11.72 -27.15 -17.00
N PHE A 196 10.97 -26.33 -16.29
CA PHE A 196 11.13 -26.17 -14.85
C PHE A 196 10.83 -27.47 -14.09
N ASN A 197 9.72 -28.14 -14.43
CA ASN A 197 9.37 -29.45 -13.87
C ASN A 197 10.44 -30.50 -14.15
N LYS A 198 11.00 -30.53 -15.36
CA LYS A 198 12.10 -31.43 -15.72
C LYS A 198 13.34 -31.17 -14.85
N ARG A 199 13.72 -29.91 -14.67
CA ARG A 199 14.84 -29.52 -13.80
C ARG A 199 14.60 -29.99 -12.36
N THR A 200 13.39 -29.81 -11.85
CA THR A 200 13.01 -30.26 -10.51
C THR A 200 13.10 -31.78 -10.41
N ALA A 201 12.47 -32.52 -11.33
CA ALA A 201 12.51 -33.98 -11.41
C ALA A 201 13.93 -34.55 -11.49
N ASP A 202 14.81 -33.94 -12.30
CA ASP A 202 16.21 -34.35 -12.43
C ASP A 202 16.98 -34.14 -11.11
N ARG A 203 16.68 -33.05 -10.38
CA ARG A 203 17.24 -32.82 -9.03
C ARG A 203 16.71 -33.84 -8.02
N GLN A 204 15.44 -34.25 -8.11
CA GLN A 204 14.89 -35.31 -7.24
C GLN A 204 15.59 -36.64 -7.50
N ARG A 205 15.73 -37.01 -8.78
CA ARG A 205 16.35 -38.26 -9.22
C ARG A 205 17.82 -38.37 -8.78
N ARG A 206 18.53 -37.25 -8.78
CA ARG A 206 19.91 -37.14 -8.30
C ARG A 206 20.03 -37.07 -6.77
N GLY A 207 18.92 -37.03 -6.03
CA GLY A 207 18.90 -36.89 -4.58
C GLY A 207 19.34 -35.51 -4.06
N VAL A 208 19.44 -34.51 -4.93
CA VAL A 208 19.92 -33.15 -4.60
C VAL A 208 18.79 -32.11 -4.52
N GLU A 209 17.55 -32.51 -4.77
CA GLU A 209 16.41 -31.61 -4.57
C GLU A 209 16.32 -31.20 -3.11
N GLY A 210 16.28 -29.90 -2.85
CA GLY A 210 16.20 -29.39 -1.49
C GLY A 210 17.56 -29.17 -0.81
N PHE A 211 18.67 -29.28 -1.55
CA PHE A 211 20.02 -28.98 -1.02
C PHE A 211 20.76 -28.04 -1.98
N ASN A 212 21.65 -27.19 -1.44
CA ASN A 212 22.55 -26.33 -2.22
C ASN A 212 23.76 -27.12 -2.79
N LYS A 213 23.52 -28.33 -3.31
CA LYS A 213 24.53 -29.18 -3.96
C LYS A 213 24.16 -29.30 -5.43
N GLN A 214 25.11 -28.93 -6.30
CA GLN A 214 24.93 -28.95 -7.75
C GLN A 214 24.89 -30.37 -8.31
#